data_AF-A0A0Q8ZIR0-F1
#
_entry.id   AF-A0A0Q8ZIR0-F1
#
_cell.length_a   1.000
_cell.length_b   1.000
_cell.length_c   1.000
_cell.angle_alpha   90.00
_cell.angle_beta   90.00
_cell.angle_gamma   90.00
#
_symmetry.space_group_name_H-M   'P 1'
#
loop_
_entity.id
_entity.type
_entity.pdbx_description
1 polymer ?
#
loop_
_entity_poly.entity_id
_entity_poly.type
_entity_poly.pdbx_seq_one_letter_code
_entity_poly.pdbx_strand_id
1 'polypeptide(L)'
;MANTGYKSFTLLEKYYKDDGSSTGDTKPNVVTDPDYIAPVLDTINCAPSARYYNTQQTKTVTKNNCSAGQAGTEVTLTAYTNQFVSDISVTDANNQAIAWLAENAQVYANNLGTCVDTTPNPNPTVPTLNYAYYGGENMTLQWPNFIDAGPITYELYRSVDGGGYTLLQRSTDTFYYDKLSNGVIYSYQIRINSNGYTSNYSNTVTVTGNFT
;
A
#
# COMPACT_ATOMS: atom_id res chain seq x y z
N MET A 1 -17.51 24.74 -14.50
CA MET A 1 -16.69 25.95 -14.76
C MET A 1 -16.82 26.82 -13.53
N ALA A 2 -15.70 27.26 -12.95
CA ALA A 2 -15.68 28.11 -11.75
C ALA A 2 -15.68 29.59 -12.18
N ASN A 3 -16.28 30.49 -11.39
CA ASN A 3 -16.14 31.92 -11.65
C ASN A 3 -14.72 32.37 -11.26
N THR A 4 -14.12 33.24 -12.06
CA THR A 4 -12.71 33.64 -11.88
C THR A 4 -12.55 34.87 -10.99
N GLY A 5 -13.65 35.48 -10.57
CA GLY A 5 -13.60 36.79 -9.95
C GLY A 5 -13.76 37.96 -10.91
N TYR A 6 -13.60 37.71 -12.22
CA TYR A 6 -13.53 38.79 -13.21
C TYR A 6 -14.89 39.12 -13.80
N LYS A 7 -15.25 40.39 -13.75
CA LYS A 7 -16.38 40.96 -14.49
C LYS A 7 -15.86 41.59 -15.77
N SER A 8 -16.56 41.34 -16.86
CA SER A 8 -16.36 42.05 -18.12
C SER A 8 -17.59 42.89 -18.42
N PHE A 9 -17.36 44.04 -19.04
CA PHE A 9 -18.42 44.90 -19.55
C PHE A 9 -18.59 44.59 -21.03
N THR A 10 -19.83 44.43 -21.49
CA THR A 10 -20.12 44.20 -22.91
C THR A 10 -20.26 45.52 -23.69
N LEU A 11 -20.69 46.58 -23.00
CA LEU A 11 -20.87 47.91 -23.55
C LEU A 11 -20.16 48.96 -22.68
N LEU A 12 -19.70 50.03 -23.32
CA LEU A 12 -19.22 51.25 -22.70
C LEU A 12 -20.23 52.36 -22.96
N GLU A 13 -20.56 53.13 -21.94
CA GLU A 13 -21.46 54.28 -22.02
C GLU A 13 -20.67 55.58 -21.92
N LYS A 14 -21.05 56.57 -22.72
CA LYS A 14 -20.41 57.89 -22.76
C LYS A 14 -21.09 58.84 -21.76
N TYR A 15 -20.28 59.63 -21.07
CA TYR A 15 -20.71 60.61 -20.07
C TYR A 15 -20.21 62.02 -20.39
N TYR A 16 -20.98 63.03 -19.95
CA TYR A 16 -20.56 64.42 -19.95
C TYR A 16 -19.52 64.66 -18.83
N LYS A 17 -18.44 65.40 -19.13
CA LYS A 17 -17.31 65.57 -18.19
C LYS A 17 -17.57 66.60 -17.09
N ASP A 18 -18.50 67.51 -17.34
CA ASP A 18 -18.83 68.64 -16.48
C ASP A 18 -19.76 68.26 -15.33
N ASP A 19 -20.72 67.36 -15.56
CA ASP A 19 -21.69 66.93 -14.53
C ASP A 19 -21.73 65.42 -14.29
N GLY A 20 -21.03 64.62 -15.11
CA GLY A 20 -21.05 63.16 -15.01
C GLY A 20 -22.38 62.53 -15.41
N SER A 21 -23.26 63.27 -16.10
CA SER A 21 -24.52 62.72 -16.60
C SER A 21 -24.31 61.83 -17.82
N SER A 22 -25.14 60.79 -17.93
CA SER A 22 -25.10 59.89 -19.08
C SER A 22 -25.58 60.61 -20.34
N THR A 23 -24.89 60.36 -21.45
CA THR A 23 -25.33 60.81 -22.79
C THR A 23 -26.37 59.87 -23.42
N GLY A 24 -26.52 58.64 -22.90
CA GLY A 24 -27.31 57.56 -23.50
C GLY A 24 -26.61 56.84 -24.66
N ASP A 25 -25.48 57.34 -25.14
CA ASP A 25 -24.71 56.70 -26.21
C ASP A 25 -23.88 55.53 -25.65
N THR A 26 -23.98 54.36 -26.29
CA THR A 26 -23.20 53.17 -25.94
C THR A 26 -22.43 52.62 -27.14
N LYS A 27 -21.30 51.96 -26.87
CA LYS A 27 -20.51 51.22 -27.86
C LYS A 27 -20.02 49.87 -27.32
N PRO A 28 -19.69 48.89 -28.18
CA PRO A 28 -19.10 47.63 -27.73
C PRO A 28 -17.75 47.80 -27.02
N ASN A 29 -17.53 47.04 -25.95
CA ASN A 29 -16.24 46.97 -25.25
C ASN A 29 -15.34 45.89 -25.89
N VAL A 30 -14.63 46.23 -26.96
CA VAL A 30 -13.80 45.28 -27.75
C VAL A 30 -12.31 45.62 -27.65
N VAL A 31 -11.45 44.61 -27.60
CA VAL A 31 -9.98 44.76 -27.39
C VAL A 31 -9.25 45.63 -28.42
N THR A 32 -9.85 45.83 -29.59
CA THR A 32 -9.30 46.66 -30.66
C THR A 32 -9.66 48.14 -30.55
N ASP A 33 -10.57 48.50 -29.63
CA ASP A 33 -11.01 49.86 -29.41
C ASP A 33 -10.06 50.58 -28.42
N PRO A 34 -9.63 51.83 -28.69
CA PRO A 34 -8.79 52.60 -27.78
C PRO A 34 -9.35 52.78 -26.36
N ASP A 35 -10.67 52.76 -26.19
CA ASP A 35 -11.36 52.92 -24.90
C ASP A 35 -11.67 51.57 -24.23
N TYR A 36 -11.11 50.45 -24.71
CA TYR A 36 -11.33 49.12 -24.14
C TYR A 36 -11.06 49.06 -22.63
N ILE A 37 -12.03 48.52 -21.88
CA ILE A 37 -11.89 48.20 -20.47
C ILE A 37 -11.72 46.70 -20.31
N ALA A 38 -10.52 46.28 -19.92
CA ALA A 38 -10.21 44.89 -19.60
C ALA A 38 -11.09 44.38 -18.43
N PRO A 39 -11.36 43.06 -18.34
CA PRO A 39 -12.08 42.50 -17.21
C PRO A 39 -11.43 42.89 -15.88
N VAL A 40 -12.25 43.29 -14.91
CA VAL A 40 -11.81 43.73 -13.58
C VAL A 40 -12.13 42.67 -12.53
N LEU A 41 -11.20 42.44 -11.61
CA LEU A 41 -11.38 41.53 -10.49
C LEU A 41 -12.33 42.17 -9.46
N ASP A 42 -13.50 41.57 -9.24
CA ASP A 42 -14.50 42.00 -8.26
C ASP A 42 -14.65 40.92 -7.17
N THR A 43 -13.83 41.02 -6.13
CA THR A 43 -13.84 40.05 -5.01
C THR A 43 -15.03 40.22 -4.07
N ILE A 44 -15.83 41.28 -4.20
CA ILE A 44 -16.95 41.59 -3.29
C ILE A 44 -18.26 41.06 -3.86
N ASN A 45 -18.57 41.40 -5.11
CA ASN A 45 -19.83 41.04 -5.75
C ASN A 45 -19.70 39.89 -6.74
N CYS A 46 -18.49 39.41 -7.02
CA CYS A 46 -18.22 38.24 -7.84
C CYS A 46 -17.02 37.48 -7.28
N ALA A 47 -16.98 37.19 -5.97
CA ALA A 47 -15.84 36.49 -5.39
C ALA A 47 -15.48 35.20 -6.18
N PRO A 48 -14.20 34.95 -6.46
CA PRO A 48 -13.78 33.74 -7.14
C PRO A 48 -14.14 32.51 -6.29
N SER A 49 -14.72 31.50 -6.93
CA SER A 49 -15.06 30.24 -6.28
C SER A 49 -13.78 29.47 -6.02
N ALA A 50 -13.52 29.17 -4.74
CA ALA A 50 -12.39 28.34 -4.36
C ALA A 50 -12.59 26.90 -4.86
N ARG A 51 -11.53 26.32 -5.42
CA ARG A 51 -11.47 24.88 -5.71
C ARG A 51 -10.73 24.18 -4.60
N TYR A 52 -11.35 23.15 -4.08
CA TYR A 52 -10.79 22.29 -3.05
C TYR A 52 -10.47 20.94 -3.64
N TYR A 53 -9.30 20.42 -3.32
CA TYR A 53 -8.82 19.15 -3.82
C TYR A 53 -8.76 18.14 -2.69
N ASN A 54 -8.96 16.86 -3.03
CA ASN A 54 -8.81 15.79 -2.04
C ASN A 54 -7.34 15.64 -1.62
N THR A 55 -7.13 15.27 -0.36
CA THR A 55 -5.89 14.64 0.08
C THR A 55 -5.90 13.16 -0.31
N GLN A 56 -4.75 12.49 -0.25
CA GLN A 56 -4.67 11.07 -0.56
C GLN A 56 -5.62 10.28 0.34
N GLN A 57 -6.44 9.43 -0.27
CA GLN A 57 -7.32 8.49 0.42
C GLN A 57 -6.97 7.07 -0.04
N THR A 58 -7.16 6.08 0.83
CA THR A 58 -6.88 4.68 0.50
C THR A 58 -7.98 3.78 1.02
N LYS A 59 -8.24 2.68 0.31
CA LYS A 59 -9.10 1.61 0.80
C LYS A 59 -8.44 0.26 0.51
N THR A 60 -8.17 -0.48 1.58
CA THR A 60 -7.67 -1.86 1.50
C THR A 60 -8.86 -2.81 1.61
N VAL A 61 -8.95 -3.76 0.69
CA VAL A 61 -9.95 -4.84 0.73
C VAL A 61 -9.31 -6.16 0.29
N THR A 62 -9.89 -7.26 0.76
CA THR A 62 -9.46 -8.61 0.39
C THR A 62 -10.16 -9.04 -0.91
N LYS A 63 -9.42 -9.69 -1.81
CA LYS A 63 -10.02 -10.38 -2.97
C LYS A 63 -11.04 -11.42 -2.48
N ASN A 64 -12.24 -11.41 -3.04
CA ASN A 64 -13.36 -12.21 -2.52
C ASN A 64 -13.96 -13.20 -3.54
N ASN A 65 -13.43 -13.24 -4.76
CA ASN A 65 -13.87 -14.17 -5.81
C ASN A 65 -12.92 -15.38 -5.97
N CYS A 66 -12.35 -15.85 -4.86
CA CYS A 66 -11.53 -17.07 -4.83
C CYS A 66 -12.42 -18.33 -4.77
N SER A 67 -11.89 -19.46 -5.24
CA SER A 67 -12.58 -20.75 -5.13
C SER A 67 -12.63 -21.24 -3.68
N ALA A 68 -13.52 -22.18 -3.38
CA ALA A 68 -13.57 -22.82 -2.07
C ALA A 68 -12.21 -23.42 -1.68
N GLY A 69 -11.80 -23.25 -0.43
CA GLY A 69 -10.47 -23.65 0.06
C GLY A 69 -9.37 -22.62 -0.16
N GLN A 70 -9.65 -21.49 -0.80
CA GLN A 70 -8.70 -20.40 -1.00
C GLN A 70 -9.12 -19.12 -0.28
N ALA A 71 -8.14 -18.34 0.17
CA ALA A 71 -8.32 -16.97 0.66
C ALA A 71 -7.68 -15.98 -0.30
N GLY A 72 -8.31 -14.83 -0.50
CA GLY A 72 -7.73 -13.74 -1.27
C GLY A 72 -6.67 -12.98 -0.48
N THR A 73 -5.73 -12.35 -1.18
CA THR A 73 -4.82 -11.37 -0.58
C THR A 73 -5.50 -10.01 -0.41
N GLU A 74 -4.99 -9.22 0.52
CA GLU A 74 -5.35 -7.80 0.64
C GLU A 74 -4.73 -6.99 -0.51
N VAL A 75 -5.50 -6.04 -1.03
CA VAL A 75 -5.07 -5.09 -2.05
C VAL A 75 -5.54 -3.70 -1.67
N THR A 76 -4.65 -2.73 -1.74
CA THR A 76 -4.95 -1.31 -1.47
C THR A 76 -5.20 -0.55 -2.76
N LEU A 77 -6.38 0.02 -2.91
CA LEU A 77 -6.68 1.02 -3.92
C LEU A 77 -6.41 2.43 -3.35
N THR A 78 -5.74 3.27 -4.13
CA THR A 78 -5.36 4.63 -3.73
C THR A 78 -6.05 5.66 -4.61
N ALA A 79 -6.73 6.61 -3.98
CA ALA A 79 -7.07 7.89 -4.60
C ALA A 79 -5.93 8.86 -4.27
N TYR A 80 -5.15 9.24 -5.28
CA TYR A 80 -4.02 10.15 -5.11
C TYR A 80 -4.49 11.58 -4.78
N THR A 81 -3.57 12.41 -4.30
CA THR A 81 -3.85 13.84 -4.06
C THR A 81 -4.31 14.51 -5.35
N ASN A 82 -5.22 15.48 -5.24
CA ASN A 82 -5.73 16.28 -6.36
C ASN A 82 -6.45 15.48 -7.47
N GLN A 83 -6.86 14.23 -7.20
CA GLN A 83 -7.61 13.40 -8.14
C GLN A 83 -9.10 13.79 -8.21
N PHE A 84 -9.65 14.32 -7.12
CA PHE A 84 -11.03 14.77 -6.97
C PHE A 84 -11.06 16.26 -6.60
N VAL A 85 -12.02 16.98 -7.16
CA VAL A 85 -12.20 18.41 -6.98
C VAL A 85 -13.62 18.72 -6.52
N SER A 86 -13.73 19.66 -5.58
CA SER A 86 -15.00 20.16 -5.08
C SER A 86 -14.98 21.68 -5.05
N ASP A 87 -16.12 22.30 -5.35
CA ASP A 87 -16.34 23.73 -5.17
C ASP A 87 -16.87 24.06 -3.75
N ILE A 88 -16.98 23.06 -2.86
CA ILE A 88 -17.54 23.19 -1.50
C ILE A 88 -16.43 23.20 -0.44
N SER A 89 -15.63 22.14 -0.34
CA SER A 89 -14.58 22.01 0.68
C SER A 89 -13.63 20.84 0.40
N VAL A 90 -12.49 20.79 1.10
CA VAL A 90 -11.58 19.63 1.07
C VAL A 90 -12.28 18.38 1.59
N THR A 91 -13.13 18.51 2.61
CA THR A 91 -13.93 17.40 3.15
C THR A 91 -14.86 16.82 2.10
N ASP A 92 -15.51 17.66 1.30
CA ASP A 92 -16.37 17.20 0.22
C ASP A 92 -15.56 16.47 -0.88
N ALA A 93 -14.43 17.04 -1.31
CA ALA A 93 -13.53 16.37 -2.25
C ALA A 93 -13.01 15.02 -1.72
N ASN A 94 -12.70 14.93 -0.42
CA ASN A 94 -12.34 13.68 0.24
C ASN A 94 -13.50 12.68 0.27
N ASN A 95 -14.72 13.13 0.54
CA ASN A 95 -15.90 12.26 0.52
C ASN A 95 -16.17 11.70 -0.89
N GLN A 96 -15.95 12.49 -1.95
CA GLN A 96 -16.01 11.99 -3.32
C GLN A 96 -14.94 10.92 -3.58
N ALA A 97 -13.71 11.14 -3.14
CA ALA A 97 -12.63 10.15 -3.24
C ALA A 97 -12.95 8.85 -2.49
N ILE A 98 -13.51 8.97 -1.27
CA ILE A 98 -13.94 7.83 -0.44
C ILE A 98 -15.10 7.08 -1.10
N ALA A 99 -16.08 7.77 -1.68
CA ALA A 99 -17.19 7.14 -2.38
C ALA A 99 -16.70 6.35 -3.61
N TRP A 100 -15.77 6.94 -4.39
CA TRP A 100 -15.14 6.23 -5.50
C TRP A 100 -14.37 4.98 -5.03
N LEU A 101 -13.57 5.10 -3.98
CA LEU A 101 -12.88 3.96 -3.37
C LEU A 101 -13.87 2.89 -2.92
N ALA A 102 -15.00 3.29 -2.33
CA ALA A 102 -16.00 2.37 -1.83
C ALA A 102 -16.60 1.50 -2.93
N GLU A 103 -16.88 2.08 -4.09
CA GLU A 103 -17.44 1.42 -5.27
C GLU A 103 -16.41 0.55 -6.01
N ASN A 104 -15.16 1.01 -6.11
CA ASN A 104 -14.19 0.41 -7.03
C ASN A 104 -13.20 -0.56 -6.36
N ALA A 105 -12.99 -0.46 -5.04
CA ALA A 105 -11.94 -1.23 -4.36
C ALA A 105 -12.08 -2.75 -4.52
N GLN A 106 -13.32 -3.28 -4.49
CA GLN A 106 -13.51 -4.73 -4.60
C GLN A 106 -13.18 -5.26 -5.99
N VAL A 107 -13.60 -4.56 -7.06
CA VAL A 107 -13.26 -4.93 -8.44
C VAL A 107 -11.75 -4.86 -8.64
N TYR A 108 -11.12 -3.81 -8.12
CA TYR A 108 -9.66 -3.65 -8.16
C TYR A 108 -8.93 -4.81 -7.46
N ALA A 109 -9.34 -5.15 -6.23
CA ALA A 109 -8.78 -6.29 -5.50
C ALA A 109 -9.03 -7.63 -6.19
N ASN A 110 -10.20 -7.81 -6.82
CA ASN A 110 -10.50 -9.02 -7.56
C ASN A 110 -9.66 -9.17 -8.84
N ASN A 111 -9.22 -8.07 -9.44
CA ASN A 111 -8.37 -8.10 -10.64
C ASN A 111 -6.88 -8.26 -10.32
N LEU A 112 -6.38 -7.63 -9.25
CA LEU A 112 -4.95 -7.63 -8.93
C LEU A 112 -4.54 -8.55 -7.79
N GLY A 113 -5.46 -8.92 -6.91
CA GLY A 113 -5.17 -9.81 -5.79
C GLY A 113 -4.95 -11.26 -6.25
N THR A 114 -4.22 -12.02 -5.44
CA THR A 114 -4.00 -13.46 -5.65
C THR A 114 -4.86 -14.29 -4.70
N CYS A 115 -5.17 -15.52 -5.07
CA CYS A 115 -5.79 -16.50 -4.17
C CYS A 115 -4.70 -17.43 -3.64
N VAL A 116 -4.62 -17.57 -2.32
CA VAL A 116 -3.73 -18.50 -1.63
C VAL A 116 -4.54 -19.68 -1.12
N ASP A 117 -3.98 -20.88 -1.24
CA ASP A 117 -4.61 -22.07 -0.66
C ASP A 117 -4.63 -21.92 0.88
N THR A 118 -5.74 -22.32 1.50
CA THR A 118 -5.90 -22.33 2.96
C THR A 118 -6.07 -23.73 3.51
N THR A 119 -6.13 -24.73 2.63
CA THR A 119 -6.24 -26.12 3.05
C THR A 119 -4.89 -26.57 3.63
N PRO A 120 -4.87 -27.10 4.86
CA PRO A 120 -3.66 -27.69 5.41
C PRO A 120 -3.22 -28.87 4.55
N ASN A 121 -1.92 -28.97 4.23
CA ASN A 121 -1.39 -30.15 3.57
C ASN A 121 -1.33 -31.30 4.60
N PRO A 122 -2.12 -32.38 4.43
CA PRO A 122 -2.14 -33.49 5.39
C PRO A 122 -0.82 -34.27 5.43
N ASN A 123 0.01 -34.16 4.39
CA ASN A 123 1.32 -34.80 4.31
C ASN A 123 2.38 -33.74 3.93
N PRO A 124 2.81 -32.89 4.88
CA PRO A 124 3.77 -31.85 4.58
C PRO A 124 5.11 -32.43 4.10
N THR A 125 5.69 -31.79 3.10
CA THR A 125 6.97 -32.17 2.50
C THR A 125 8.07 -32.05 3.55
N VAL A 126 8.98 -33.03 3.60
CA VAL A 126 10.12 -32.96 4.52
C VAL A 126 11.11 -31.90 4.02
N PRO A 127 11.41 -30.84 4.81
CA PRO A 127 12.38 -29.83 4.41
C PRO A 127 13.81 -30.39 4.40
N THR A 128 14.66 -29.82 3.55
CA THR A 128 16.12 -30.04 3.62
C THR A 128 16.75 -28.91 4.42
N LEU A 129 17.61 -29.26 5.39
CA LEU A 129 18.31 -28.31 6.24
C LEU A 129 19.76 -28.14 5.78
N ASN A 130 20.14 -26.89 5.50
CA ASN A 130 21.50 -26.50 5.14
C ASN A 130 22.04 -25.49 6.16
N TYR A 131 23.36 -25.30 6.18
CA TYR A 131 24.01 -24.32 7.04
C TYR A 131 25.20 -23.65 6.36
N ALA A 132 25.57 -22.47 6.85
CA ALA A 132 26.78 -21.75 6.46
C ALA A 132 27.32 -20.95 7.66
N TYR A 133 28.64 -20.76 7.72
CA TYR A 133 29.28 -19.90 8.72
C TYR A 133 29.40 -18.46 8.22
N TYR A 134 29.13 -17.49 9.09
CA TYR A 134 29.27 -16.05 8.79
C TYR A 134 30.32 -15.39 9.69
N GLY A 135 31.45 -16.08 9.86
CA GLY A 135 32.61 -15.61 10.63
C GLY A 135 32.49 -15.85 12.13
N GLY A 136 33.60 -16.26 12.74
CA GLY A 136 33.68 -16.53 14.18
C GLY A 136 32.57 -17.48 14.65
N GLU A 137 31.94 -17.12 15.76
CA GLU A 137 30.91 -17.86 16.50
C GLU A 137 29.51 -17.90 15.87
N ASN A 138 29.30 -17.28 14.70
CA ASN A 138 27.97 -17.13 14.10
C ASN A 138 27.74 -18.09 12.92
N MET A 139 26.61 -18.80 12.96
CA MET A 139 26.16 -19.70 11.91
C MET A 139 24.75 -19.31 11.46
N THR A 140 24.46 -19.53 10.18
CA THR A 140 23.11 -19.46 9.64
C THR A 140 22.66 -20.83 9.19
N LEU A 141 21.50 -21.24 9.67
CA LEU A 141 20.72 -22.34 9.12
C LEU A 141 19.79 -21.78 8.05
N GLN A 142 19.59 -22.52 6.98
CA GLN A 142 18.70 -22.14 5.89
C GLN A 142 18.00 -23.36 5.31
N TRP A 143 16.76 -23.17 4.88
CA TRP A 143 15.94 -24.19 4.24
C TRP A 143 15.13 -23.58 3.09
N PRO A 144 14.62 -24.40 2.15
CA PRO A 144 13.92 -23.88 0.97
C PRO A 144 12.65 -23.09 1.32
N ASN A 145 12.30 -22.12 0.47
CA ASN A 145 11.06 -21.35 0.58
C ASN A 145 9.91 -22.03 -0.20
N PHE A 146 8.68 -21.93 0.32
CA PHE A 146 7.44 -22.36 -0.36
C PHE A 146 7.45 -23.80 -0.91
N ILE A 147 7.93 -24.77 -0.13
CA ILE A 147 7.95 -26.18 -0.57
C ILE A 147 6.58 -26.88 -0.51
N ASP A 148 5.65 -26.32 0.27
CA ASP A 148 4.25 -26.75 0.31
C ASP A 148 3.32 -25.55 0.08
N ALA A 149 2.17 -25.83 -0.53
CA ALA A 149 1.07 -24.88 -0.60
C ALA A 149 0.36 -24.75 0.74
N GLY A 150 -0.29 -23.62 0.96
CA GLY A 150 -1.06 -23.36 2.18
C GLY A 150 -0.24 -22.78 3.33
N PRO A 151 -0.89 -22.50 4.47
CA PRO A 151 -0.23 -21.99 5.65
C PRO A 151 0.68 -23.08 6.26
N ILE A 152 1.99 -22.83 6.24
CA ILE A 152 3.00 -23.69 6.85
C ILE A 152 3.83 -22.90 7.85
N THR A 153 4.29 -23.59 8.89
CA THR A 153 5.29 -23.08 9.83
C THR A 153 6.43 -24.08 9.93
N TYR A 154 7.65 -23.58 10.09
CA TYR A 154 8.83 -24.39 10.34
C TYR A 154 9.07 -24.49 11.84
N GLU A 155 9.28 -25.70 12.33
CA GLU A 155 9.66 -25.99 13.71
C GLU A 155 11.13 -26.40 13.74
N LEU A 156 12.01 -25.53 14.23
CA LEU A 156 13.44 -25.76 14.32
C LEU A 156 13.81 -26.31 15.71
N TYR A 157 14.56 -27.41 15.72
CA TYR A 157 15.01 -28.09 16.92
C TYR A 157 16.53 -28.11 17.01
N ARG A 158 17.06 -28.05 18.23
CA ARG A 158 18.49 -28.16 18.53
C ARG A 158 18.76 -29.10 19.69
N SER A 159 19.79 -29.93 19.54
CA SER A 159 20.45 -30.72 20.58
C SER A 159 21.85 -30.15 20.85
N VAL A 160 22.29 -30.22 22.11
CA VAL A 160 23.60 -29.77 22.57
C VAL A 160 24.32 -30.95 23.22
N ASP A 161 25.57 -31.20 22.82
CA ASP A 161 26.46 -32.27 23.30
C ASP A 161 25.79 -33.66 23.33
N GLY A 162 24.99 -33.96 22.30
CA GLY A 162 24.29 -35.25 22.18
C GLY A 162 23.08 -35.41 23.12
N GLY A 163 22.65 -34.34 23.79
CA GLY A 163 21.43 -34.32 24.59
C GLY A 163 20.14 -34.41 23.76
N GLY A 164 19.00 -34.29 24.43
CA GLY A 164 17.69 -34.26 23.75
C GLY A 164 17.51 -33.02 22.86
N TYR A 165 16.72 -33.16 21.80
CA TYR A 165 16.31 -32.03 20.97
C TYR A 165 15.30 -31.15 21.71
N THR A 166 15.53 -29.83 21.66
CA THR A 166 14.63 -28.80 22.18
C THR A 166 14.16 -27.92 21.04
N LEU A 167 12.90 -27.48 21.08
CA LEU A 167 12.34 -26.55 20.09
C LEU A 167 12.94 -25.16 20.30
N LEU A 168 13.61 -24.63 19.28
CA LEU A 168 14.16 -23.27 19.30
C LEU A 168 13.17 -22.24 18.78
N GLN A 169 12.50 -22.53 17.66
CA GLN A 169 11.67 -21.54 16.97
C GLN A 169 10.52 -22.20 16.20
N ARG A 170 9.38 -21.50 16.20
CA ARG A 170 8.33 -21.65 15.17
C ARG A 170 8.31 -20.38 14.33
N SER A 171 8.54 -20.48 13.02
CA SER A 171 8.54 -19.32 12.13
C SER A 171 8.09 -19.68 10.71
N THR A 172 7.68 -18.68 9.95
CA THR A 172 7.50 -18.74 8.49
C THR A 172 8.78 -18.38 7.73
N ASP A 173 9.81 -17.90 8.44
CA ASP A 173 11.11 -17.58 7.84
C ASP A 173 11.80 -18.84 7.31
N THR A 174 12.76 -18.63 6.40
CA THR A 174 13.52 -19.70 5.76
C THR A 174 14.98 -19.76 6.22
N PHE A 175 15.29 -19.10 7.33
CA PHE A 175 16.62 -19.05 7.91
C PHE A 175 16.58 -18.84 9.43
N TYR A 176 17.68 -19.18 10.10
CA TYR A 176 17.89 -18.90 11.51
C TYR A 176 19.37 -18.61 11.79
N TYR A 177 19.65 -17.57 12.58
CA TYR A 177 20.99 -17.28 13.06
C TYR A 177 21.19 -17.93 14.43
N ASP A 178 22.24 -18.72 14.56
CA ASP A 178 22.66 -19.28 15.85
C ASP A 178 24.08 -18.84 16.19
N LYS A 179 24.30 -18.65 17.49
CA LYS A 179 25.59 -18.31 18.06
C LYS A 179 26.10 -19.51 18.85
N LEU A 180 27.25 -20.04 18.42
CA LEU A 180 27.79 -21.29 18.93
C LEU A 180 28.92 -21.03 19.94
N SER A 181 29.08 -21.94 20.89
CA SER A 181 30.20 -21.93 21.85
C SER A 181 31.35 -22.83 21.40
N ASN A 182 32.59 -22.42 21.69
CA ASN A 182 33.78 -23.18 21.32
C ASN A 182 33.81 -24.56 22.01
N GLY A 183 34.11 -25.62 21.25
CA GLY A 183 34.17 -27.01 21.70
C GLY A 183 32.82 -27.70 21.90
N VAL A 184 31.70 -26.98 21.77
CA VAL A 184 30.35 -27.53 21.97
C VAL A 184 29.82 -28.10 20.67
N ILE A 185 29.19 -29.28 20.73
CA ILE A 185 28.57 -29.93 19.58
C ILE A 185 27.08 -29.58 19.54
N TYR A 186 26.63 -29.08 18.40
CA TYR A 186 25.23 -28.76 18.15
C TYR A 186 24.69 -29.62 17.02
N SER A 187 23.50 -30.19 17.21
CA SER A 187 22.77 -30.90 16.15
C SER A 187 21.41 -30.27 15.92
N TYR A 188 21.03 -30.09 14.66
CA TYR A 188 19.82 -29.40 14.26
C TYR A 188 18.96 -30.27 13.36
N GLN A 189 17.65 -30.15 13.55
CA GLN A 189 16.63 -30.75 12.70
C GLN A 189 15.49 -29.76 12.55
N ILE A 190 14.84 -29.80 11.39
CA ILE A 190 13.68 -28.95 11.13
C ILE A 190 12.55 -29.79 10.53
N ARG A 191 11.31 -29.40 10.78
CA ARG A 191 10.13 -30.00 10.15
C ARG A 191 9.09 -28.94 9.84
N ILE A 192 8.17 -29.26 8.94
CA ILE A 192 7.00 -28.43 8.68
C ILE A 192 5.85 -28.84 9.60
N ASN A 193 5.08 -27.85 10.04
CA ASN A 193 3.76 -27.97 10.61
C ASN A 193 2.76 -27.20 9.74
N SER A 194 1.89 -27.93 9.03
CA SER A 194 0.74 -27.41 8.30
C SER A 194 -0.51 -27.58 9.15
N ASN A 195 -0.76 -26.60 10.02
CA ASN A 195 -1.93 -26.52 10.90
C ASN A 195 -2.28 -27.83 11.66
N GLY A 196 -1.27 -28.48 12.24
CA GLY A 196 -1.41 -29.72 13.02
C GLY A 196 -0.90 -30.97 12.30
N TYR A 197 -0.81 -30.96 10.97
CA TYR A 197 -0.12 -32.01 10.22
C TYR A 197 1.38 -31.71 10.20
N THR A 198 2.20 -32.67 10.60
CA THR A 198 3.66 -32.47 10.66
C THR A 198 4.39 -33.38 9.69
N SER A 199 5.42 -32.86 9.04
CA SER A 199 6.36 -33.68 8.28
C SER A 199 7.21 -34.52 9.24
N ASN A 200 7.90 -35.53 8.69
CA ASN A 200 9.08 -36.07 9.35
C ASN A 200 10.15 -34.98 9.52
N TYR A 201 11.11 -35.21 10.41
CA TYR A 201 12.28 -34.34 10.54
C TYR A 201 13.17 -34.40 9.31
N SER A 202 13.84 -33.28 9.02
CA SER A 202 14.87 -33.14 7.98
C SER A 202 16.08 -34.06 8.21
N ASN A 203 17.04 -33.99 7.30
CA ASN A 203 18.42 -34.39 7.61
C ASN A 203 18.92 -33.68 8.88
N THR A 204 19.73 -34.37 9.66
CA THR A 204 20.43 -33.78 10.81
C THR A 204 21.65 -33.02 10.33
N VAL A 205 21.77 -31.75 10.73
CA VAL A 205 23.01 -30.98 10.60
C VAL A 205 23.72 -31.01 11.94
N THR A 206 24.96 -31.51 11.97
CA THR A 206 25.80 -31.52 13.17
C THR A 206 27.03 -30.66 12.93
N VAL A 207 27.29 -29.73 13.84
CA VAL A 207 28.43 -28.81 13.80
C VAL A 207 29.09 -28.75 15.18
N THR A 208 30.39 -28.54 15.20
CA THR A 208 31.12 -28.19 16.42
C THR A 208 31.48 -26.72 16.36
N GLY A 209 31.20 -25.97 17.42
CA GLY A 209 31.69 -24.60 17.50
C GLY A 209 33.21 -24.65 17.59
N ASN A 210 33.91 -24.20 16.56
CA ASN A 210 35.37 -24.19 16.51
C ASN A 210 35.82 -22.78 16.16
N PHE A 211 36.16 -22.01 17.20
CA PHE A 211 36.52 -20.61 17.07
C PHE A 211 37.96 -20.42 17.56
N THR A 212 38.79 -19.87 16.67
CA THR A 212 40.16 -19.44 16.96
C THR A 212 40.19 -17.98 17.36
#